data_AF-A0A286U3E4-F1
#
_entry.id   AF-A0A286U3E4-F1
#
_cell.length_a   1.000
_cell.length_b   1.000
_cell.length_c   1.000
_cell.angle_alpha   90.00
_cell.angle_beta   90.00
_cell.angle_gamma   90.00
#
_symmetry.space_group_name_H-M   'P 1'
#
loop_
_entity.id
_entity.type
_entity.pdbx_description
1 polymer ?
#
loop_
_entity_poly.entity_id
_entity_poly.type
_entity_poly.pdbx_seq_one_letter_code
_entity_poly.pdbx_strand_id
1 'polypeptide(L)'
;MKMKKIFVISVLVLSISFFVQGSFINDAEAKKYSDHSTAGKVGLVAASTVTTAVYMPFKAAYALLGGVASGLTYAVSVTSESESAYRIAHKAFTGDWYIHPDILTSHKYLHFVGPENKKD
;
A
#
# COMPACT_ATOMS: atom_id res chain seq x y z
N MET A 1 -23.34 -9.10 35.69
CA MET A 1 -23.60 -7.68 35.35
C MET A 1 -22.34 -6.79 35.29
N LYS A 2 -21.20 -7.13 35.92
CA LYS A 2 -19.95 -6.33 35.86
C LYS A 2 -19.22 -6.39 34.51
N MET A 3 -19.09 -7.58 33.88
CA MET A 3 -18.34 -7.73 32.60
C MET A 3 -18.98 -6.98 31.42
N LYS A 4 -20.32 -6.98 31.31
CA LYS A 4 -21.02 -6.24 30.25
C LYS A 4 -20.81 -4.73 30.36
N LYS A 5 -20.72 -4.18 31.58
CA LYS A 5 -20.44 -2.75 31.81
C LYS A 5 -19.00 -2.39 31.43
N ILE A 6 -18.02 -3.25 31.76
CA ILE A 6 -16.61 -3.07 31.37
C ILE A 6 -16.46 -3.11 29.85
N PHE A 7 -17.13 -4.05 29.18
CA PHE A 7 -17.12 -4.14 27.73
C PHE A 7 -17.71 -2.88 27.07
N VAL A 8 -18.85 -2.40 27.57
CA VAL A 8 -19.48 -1.16 27.07
C VAL A 8 -18.58 0.05 27.27
N ILE A 9 -17.95 0.19 28.45
CA ILE A 9 -17.01 1.29 28.72
C ILE A 9 -15.81 1.21 27.78
N SER A 10 -15.26 0.02 27.54
CA SER A 10 -14.14 -0.18 26.62
C SER A 10 -14.48 0.24 25.19
N VAL A 11 -15.63 -0.20 24.68
CA VAL A 11 -16.12 0.20 23.34
C VAL A 11 -16.34 1.71 23.27
N LEU A 12 -16.86 2.32 24.32
CA LEU A 12 -17.13 3.76 24.36
C LEU A 12 -15.83 4.59 24.39
N VAL A 13 -14.82 4.14 25.13
CA VAL A 13 -13.48 4.76 25.15
C VAL A 13 -12.78 4.62 23.78
N LEU A 14 -12.91 3.47 23.13
CA LEU A 14 -12.36 3.26 21.78
C LEU A 14 -13.05 4.15 20.75
N SER A 15 -14.38 4.25 20.79
CA SER A 15 -15.15 5.15 19.90
C SER A 15 -14.78 6.62 20.11
N ILE A 16 -14.65 7.08 21.36
CA ILE A 16 -14.23 8.46 21.65
C ILE A 16 -12.81 8.71 21.14
N SER A 17 -11.89 7.76 21.35
CA SER A 17 -10.52 7.87 20.87
C SER A 17 -10.43 7.92 19.33
N PHE A 18 -11.34 7.24 18.64
CA PHE A 18 -11.43 7.27 17.17
C PHE A 18 -11.98 8.60 16.66
N PHE A 19 -13.01 9.16 17.32
CA PHE A 19 -13.55 10.48 16.99
C PHE A 19 -12.57 11.62 17.26
N VAL A 20 -11.78 11.53 18.34
CA VAL A 20 -10.74 12.51 18.67
C VAL A 20 -9.64 12.55 17.61
N GLN A 21 -9.25 11.41 17.03
CA GLN A 21 -8.29 11.37 15.91
C GLN A 21 -8.82 12.07 14.65
N GLY A 22 -10.13 11.97 14.37
CA GLY A 22 -10.76 12.62 13.21
C GLY A 22 -10.69 14.15 13.23
N SER A 23 -10.60 14.76 14.40
CA SER A 23 -10.53 16.23 14.54
C SER A 23 -9.12 16.82 14.33
N PHE A 24 -8.07 16.00 14.37
CA PHE A 24 -6.67 16.44 14.17
C PHE A 24 -6.22 16.47 12.70
N ILE A 25 -7.09 16.10 11.76
CA ILE A 25 -6.77 16.10 10.31
C ILE A 25 -7.45 17.30 9.62
N ASN A 26 -7.29 18.51 10.16
CA ASN A 26 -7.89 19.71 9.54
C ASN A 26 -6.90 20.61 8.78
N ASP A 27 -5.58 20.42 8.95
CA ASP A 27 -4.57 21.29 8.30
C ASP A 27 -3.48 20.48 7.55
N ALA A 28 -3.90 19.49 6.78
CA ALA A 28 -3.04 18.91 5.75
C ALA A 28 -3.17 19.75 4.47
N GLU A 29 -2.59 20.96 4.47
CA GLU A 29 -2.30 21.64 3.21
C GLU A 29 -1.44 20.67 2.40
N ALA A 30 -1.97 20.16 1.29
CA ALA A 30 -1.28 19.20 0.42
C ALA A 30 -0.09 19.92 -0.22
N LYS A 31 1.01 20.03 0.53
CA LYS A 31 2.30 20.52 0.06
C LYS A 31 3.12 19.33 -0.42
N LYS A 32 3.96 19.58 -1.42
CA LYS A 32 4.91 18.58 -1.89
C LYS A 32 5.90 18.26 -0.77
N TYR A 33 6.48 17.05 -0.75
CA TYR A 33 7.47 16.68 0.29
C TYR A 33 8.59 17.72 0.42
N SER A 34 9.02 18.33 -0.68
CA SER A 34 10.04 19.38 -0.71
C SER A 34 9.69 20.61 0.13
N ASP A 35 8.40 20.92 0.26
CA ASP A 35 7.89 22.21 0.75
C ASP A 35 7.44 22.14 2.22
N HIS A 36 7.51 20.95 2.84
CA HIS A 36 7.27 20.79 4.27
C HIS A 36 8.44 21.31 5.12
N SER A 37 8.13 21.78 6.34
CA SER A 37 9.16 22.09 7.35
C SER A 37 9.96 20.84 7.74
N THR A 38 11.13 20.99 8.36
CA THR A 38 11.98 19.86 8.79
C THR A 38 11.21 18.84 9.64
N ALA A 39 10.36 19.31 10.56
CA ALA A 39 9.49 18.44 11.36
C ALA A 39 8.46 17.68 10.51
N GLY A 40 7.84 18.35 9.53
CA GLY A 40 6.90 17.73 8.59
C GLY A 40 7.57 16.67 7.70
N LYS A 41 8.80 16.93 7.22
CA LYS A 41 9.57 15.96 6.43
C LYS A 41 9.89 14.69 7.22
N VAL A 42 10.28 14.83 8.49
CA VAL A 42 10.55 13.68 9.37
C VAL A 42 9.29 12.87 9.61
N GLY A 43 8.16 13.53 9.88
CA GLY A 43 6.86 12.85 10.02
C GLY A 43 6.45 12.08 8.76
N LEU A 44 6.60 12.68 7.58
CA LEU A 44 6.30 12.04 6.30
C LEU A 44 7.22 10.85 5.99
N VAL A 45 8.52 10.95 6.31
CA VAL A 45 9.47 9.83 6.15
C VAL A 45 9.13 8.69 7.11
N ALA A 46 8.81 9.01 8.38
CA ALA A 46 8.40 8.01 9.35
C ALA A 46 7.11 7.30 8.91
N ALA A 47 6.10 8.06 8.48
CA ALA A 47 4.87 7.51 7.92
C ALA A 47 5.14 6.64 6.69
N SER A 48 5.92 7.13 5.72
CA SER A 48 6.33 6.40 4.51
C SER A 48 7.01 5.07 4.84
N THR A 49 7.91 5.08 5.84
CA THR A 49 8.63 3.87 6.26
C THR A 49 7.70 2.86 6.91
N VAL A 50 6.84 3.30 7.83
CA VAL A 50 5.88 2.41 8.50
C VAL A 50 4.88 1.84 7.49
N THR A 51 4.33 2.69 6.62
CA THR A 51 3.40 2.24 5.58
C THR A 51 4.09 1.30 4.61
N THR A 52 5.35 1.56 4.21
CA THR A 52 6.12 0.63 3.38
C THR A 52 6.34 -0.71 4.07
N ALA A 53 6.70 -0.71 5.35
CA ALA A 53 6.94 -1.94 6.10
C ALA A 53 5.69 -2.83 6.18
N VAL A 54 4.49 -2.22 6.30
CA VAL A 54 3.22 -2.94 6.25
C VAL A 54 2.88 -3.36 4.82
N TYR A 55 3.13 -2.51 3.82
CA TYR A 55 2.79 -2.75 2.41
C TYR A 55 3.65 -3.83 1.75
N MET A 56 4.95 -3.88 2.05
CA MET A 56 5.90 -4.82 1.49
C MET A 56 5.45 -6.28 1.58
N PRO A 57 5.03 -6.83 2.73
CA PRO A 57 4.60 -8.22 2.81
C PRO A 57 3.35 -8.50 1.96
N PHE A 58 2.40 -7.58 1.84
CA PHE A 58 1.26 -7.74 0.92
C PHE A 58 1.71 -7.78 -0.53
N LYS A 59 2.66 -6.92 -0.91
CA LYS A 59 3.22 -6.90 -2.25
C LYS A 59 4.03 -8.15 -2.55
N ALA A 60 4.81 -8.64 -1.59
CA ALA A 60 5.54 -9.89 -1.71
C ALA A 60 4.58 -11.07 -1.91
N ALA A 61 3.48 -11.14 -1.16
CA ALA A 61 2.45 -12.15 -1.35
C ALA A 61 1.83 -12.08 -2.75
N TYR A 62 1.53 -10.87 -3.25
CA TYR A 62 1.02 -10.67 -4.60
C TYR A 62 2.02 -11.09 -5.68
N ALA A 63 3.30 -10.75 -5.51
CA ALA A 63 4.37 -11.16 -6.42
C ALA A 63 4.54 -12.68 -6.45
N LEU A 64 4.48 -13.36 -5.30
CA LEU A 64 4.51 -14.81 -5.20
C LEU A 64 3.31 -15.45 -5.90
N LEU A 65 2.10 -14.93 -5.67
CA LEU A 65 0.89 -15.42 -6.35
C LEU A 65 0.96 -15.21 -7.87
N GLY A 66 1.46 -14.06 -8.33
CA GLY A 66 1.69 -13.79 -9.76
C GLY A 66 2.77 -14.71 -10.36
N GLY A 67 3.82 -15.02 -9.60
CA GLY A 67 4.84 -16.01 -9.97
C GLY A 67 4.25 -17.41 -10.14
N VAL A 68 3.45 -17.88 -9.18
CA VAL A 68 2.78 -19.18 -9.27
C VAL A 68 1.78 -19.21 -10.43
N ALA A 69 0.97 -18.16 -10.58
CA ALA A 69 -0.01 -18.05 -11.65
C ALA A 69 0.67 -18.06 -13.03
N SER A 70 1.74 -17.28 -13.22
CA SER A 70 2.50 -17.26 -14.47
C SER A 70 3.16 -18.60 -14.78
N GLY A 71 3.72 -19.29 -13.78
CA GLY A 71 4.28 -20.63 -13.95
C GLY A 71 3.22 -21.66 -14.35
N LEU A 72 2.03 -21.60 -13.74
CA LEU A 72 0.92 -22.50 -14.07
C LEU A 72 0.38 -22.21 -15.48
N THR A 73 0.21 -20.93 -15.84
CA THR A 73 -0.15 -20.52 -17.20
C THR A 73 0.88 -21.03 -18.19
N TYR A 74 2.18 -20.87 -17.92
CA TYR A 74 3.23 -21.39 -18.81
C TYR A 74 3.17 -22.91 -18.99
N ALA A 75 2.95 -23.66 -17.90
CA ALA A 75 2.86 -25.12 -17.93
C ALA A 75 1.63 -25.63 -18.69
N VAL A 76 0.47 -24.99 -18.53
CA VAL A 76 -0.77 -25.37 -19.22
C VAL A 76 -0.76 -24.95 -20.70
N SER A 77 -0.12 -23.82 -21.02
CA SER A 77 -0.22 -23.21 -22.35
C SER A 77 0.83 -23.67 -23.36
N VAL A 78 1.66 -24.67 -22.99
CA VAL A 78 2.69 -25.35 -23.82
C VAL A 78 3.07 -24.54 -25.08
N THR A 79 3.89 -23.50 -24.88
CA THR A 79 4.57 -22.66 -25.89
C THR A 79 3.77 -21.56 -26.63
N SER A 80 2.45 -21.61 -26.79
CA SER A 80 1.72 -20.59 -27.59
C SER A 80 1.38 -19.29 -26.82
N GLU A 81 1.26 -19.34 -25.49
CA GLU A 81 0.94 -18.16 -24.65
C GLU A 81 2.04 -17.77 -23.65
N SER A 82 3.31 -17.97 -24.01
CA SER A 82 4.44 -17.54 -23.17
C SER A 82 4.40 -16.04 -22.84
N GLU A 83 3.82 -15.23 -23.73
CA GLU A 83 3.60 -13.80 -23.54
C GLU A 83 2.57 -13.48 -22.44
N SER A 84 1.51 -14.29 -22.33
CA SER A 84 0.51 -14.17 -21.27
C SER A 84 1.15 -14.45 -19.90
N ALA A 85 1.91 -15.53 -19.78
CA ALA A 85 2.64 -15.88 -18.55
C ALA A 85 3.66 -14.79 -18.16
N TYR A 86 4.45 -14.31 -19.14
CA TYR A 86 5.41 -13.23 -18.92
C TYR A 86 4.72 -11.94 -18.45
N ARG A 87 3.59 -11.56 -19.06
CA ARG A 87 2.83 -10.37 -18.67
C ARG A 87 2.32 -10.46 -17.23
N ILE A 88 1.85 -11.63 -16.79
CA ILE A 88 1.41 -11.85 -15.41
C ILE A 88 2.57 -11.67 -14.44
N ALA A 89 3.73 -12.29 -14.72
CA ALA A 89 4.92 -12.14 -13.89
C ALA A 89 5.40 -10.68 -13.87
N HIS A 90 5.53 -10.04 -15.03
CA HIS A 90 5.96 -8.64 -15.12
C HIS A 90 5.05 -7.70 -14.33
N LYS A 91 3.73 -7.80 -14.50
CA LYS A 91 2.78 -7.01 -13.72
C LYS A 91 2.90 -7.23 -12.21
N ALA A 92 3.20 -8.45 -11.78
CA ALA A 92 3.34 -8.79 -10.37
C ALA A 92 4.63 -8.25 -9.73
N PHE A 93 5.74 -8.20 -10.48
CA PHE A 93 7.05 -7.82 -9.96
C PHE A 93 7.45 -6.35 -10.20
N THR A 94 6.91 -5.68 -11.23
CA THR A 94 7.43 -4.38 -11.72
C THR A 94 6.68 -3.14 -11.19
N GLY A 95 5.78 -3.29 -10.21
CA GLY A 95 5.15 -2.14 -9.55
C GLY A 95 6.07 -1.46 -8.51
N ASP A 96 5.58 -0.41 -7.84
CA ASP A 96 6.29 0.31 -6.77
C ASP A 96 6.47 -0.54 -5.50
N TRP A 97 7.71 -0.84 -5.11
CA TRP A 97 8.02 -1.62 -3.89
C TRP A 97 8.17 -0.79 -2.62
N TYR A 98 8.32 0.52 -2.79
CA TYR A 98 8.53 1.49 -1.72
C TYR A 98 7.50 2.60 -1.82
N ILE A 99 6.88 2.96 -0.70
CA ILE A 99 5.90 4.05 -0.66
C ILE A 99 6.65 5.35 -0.44
N HIS A 100 6.80 6.15 -1.49
CA HIS A 100 7.47 7.45 -1.40
C HIS A 100 6.63 8.44 -0.56
N PRO A 101 7.25 9.36 0.20
CA PRO A 101 6.53 10.40 0.94
C PRO A 101 5.54 11.22 0.08
N ASP A 102 5.87 11.49 -1.19
CA ASP A 102 4.96 12.20 -2.10
C ASP A 102 3.66 11.43 -2.43
N ILE A 103 3.62 10.11 -2.20
CA ILE A 103 2.41 9.31 -2.31
C ILE A 103 1.46 9.63 -1.14
N LEU A 104 2.01 9.86 0.05
CA LEU A 104 1.24 10.20 1.25
C LEU A 104 0.71 11.64 1.20
N THR A 105 1.38 12.52 0.46
CA THR A 105 0.91 13.89 0.21
C THR A 105 0.00 14.00 -1.01
N SER A 106 -0.40 12.87 -1.63
CA SER A 106 -1.24 12.82 -2.85
C SER A 106 -0.63 13.50 -4.09
N HIS A 107 0.70 13.72 -4.11
CA HIS A 107 1.40 14.29 -5.26
C HIS A 107 1.88 13.23 -6.26
N LYS A 108 1.90 11.95 -5.86
CA LYS A 108 2.27 10.82 -6.71
C LYS A 108 1.30 9.66 -6.52
N TYR A 109 0.92 8.99 -7.60
CA TYR A 109 0.12 7.77 -7.55
C TYR A 109 1.00 6.56 -7.23
N LEU A 110 0.49 5.67 -6.35
CA LEU A 110 1.10 4.38 -6.05
C LEU A 110 0.71 3.35 -7.11
N HIS A 111 1.70 2.78 -7.80
CA HIS A 111 1.47 1.72 -8.78
C HIS A 111 1.69 0.36 -8.14
N PHE A 112 0.61 -0.26 -7.65
CA PHE A 112 0.69 -1.60 -7.07
C PHE A 112 1.10 -2.64 -8.11
N VAL A 113 0.47 -2.58 -9.29
CA VAL A 113 0.73 -3.44 -10.43
C VAL A 113 1.69 -2.74 -11.38
N GLY A 114 2.67 -3.47 -11.91
CA GLY A 114 3.59 -2.96 -12.93
C GLY A 114 2.84 -2.51 -14.19
N PRO A 115 3.41 -1.55 -14.95
CA PRO A 115 2.81 -1.08 -16.19
C PRO A 115 2.62 -2.24 -17.19
N GLU A 116 1.63 -2.11 -18.05
CA GLU A 116 1.43 -3.09 -19.13
C GLU A 116 2.53 -2.89 -20.17
N ASN A 117 3.28 -3.95 -20.47
CA ASN A 117 4.29 -3.93 -21.51
C ASN A 117 3.60 -3.85 -22.88
N LYS A 118 3.29 -2.64 -23.34
CA LYS A 118 2.99 -2.43 -24.76
C LYS A 118 4.30 -2.66 -25.52
N LYS A 119 4.37 -3.76 -26.27
CA LYS A 119 5.36 -3.88 -27.35
C LYS A 119 4.86 -2.98 -28.47
N ASP A 120 5.57 -1.88 -28.68
CA ASP A 120 5.44 -1.05 -29.88
C ASP A 120 6.09 -1.77 -31.07
#